data_AF-J9G534-F1
#
_entry.id   AF-J9G534-F1
#
_cell.length_a   1.000
_cell.length_b   1.000
_cell.length_c   1.000
_cell.angle_alpha   90.00
_cell.angle_beta   90.00
_cell.angle_gamma   90.00
#
_symmetry.space_group_name_H-M   'P 1'
#
loop_
_entity.id
_entity.type
_entity.pdbx_description
1 polymer ?
#
loop_
_entity_poly.entity_id
_entity_poly.type
_entity_poly.pdbx_seq_one_letter_code
_entity_poly.pdbx_strand_id
1 'polypeptide(L)'
;MWENYMEYGPQYDTVNDTPLIPGETEWVQETSFKKLSTETRKTLRAAMVDRVIEYWQSERLIPEGGIVKELRKAAILETYHQTGQYAKESDELKHLLNDCIVQTINKELRKKSSILMMVQEKRELIKESLAYKMVHTIALWMDQRLLDPFIGWVLPGLGDALTAFADCSLPLSEYRQ
;
A
#
# COMPACT_ATOMS: atom_id res chain seq x y z
N MET A 1 40.76 38.43 14.14
CA MET A 1 39.56 37.78 13.56
C MET A 1 39.79 37.19 12.16
N TRP A 2 40.99 37.33 11.57
CA TRP A 2 41.30 36.80 10.21
C TRP A 2 42.23 35.58 10.22
N GLU A 3 42.84 35.24 11.35
CA GLU A 3 43.79 34.11 11.48
C GLU A 3 43.08 32.75 11.49
N ASN A 4 41.86 32.66 12.04
CA ASN A 4 41.03 31.44 12.01
C ASN A 4 40.56 31.04 10.59
N TYR A 5 40.60 31.95 9.62
CA TYR A 5 40.14 31.66 8.26
C TYR A 5 41.19 30.92 7.42
N MET A 6 42.47 30.97 7.83
CA MET A 6 43.56 30.26 7.17
C MET A 6 43.82 28.87 7.76
N GLU A 7 43.39 28.62 9.01
CA GLU A 7 43.53 27.30 9.65
C GLU A 7 42.52 26.28 9.12
N TYR A 8 41.40 26.75 8.54
CA TYR A 8 40.35 25.95 7.91
C TYR A 8 40.14 26.35 6.45
N GLY A 9 41.21 26.36 5.65
CA GLY A 9 41.09 26.48 4.19
C GLY A 9 40.04 25.51 3.63
N PRO A 10 39.41 25.80 2.48
CA PRO A 10 38.22 25.08 2.00
C PRO A 10 38.52 23.59 1.81
N GLN A 11 38.24 22.79 2.84
CA GLN A 11 38.27 21.33 2.82
C GLN A 11 37.02 20.76 2.15
N TYR A 12 36.33 21.55 1.32
CA TYR A 12 35.33 21.03 0.43
C TYR A 12 36.05 20.56 -0.82
N ASP A 13 36.46 19.29 -0.80
CA ASP A 13 36.75 18.55 -2.02
C ASP A 13 35.46 18.52 -2.85
N THR A 14 35.29 19.52 -3.72
CA THR A 14 34.14 19.65 -4.64
C THR A 14 34.13 18.56 -5.72
N VAL A 15 35.06 17.60 -5.67
CA VAL A 15 35.15 16.49 -6.63
C VAL A 15 34.39 15.25 -6.14
N ASN A 16 33.98 15.21 -4.87
CA ASN A 16 33.26 14.08 -4.30
C ASN A 16 31.98 14.54 -3.57
N ASP A 17 30.85 14.53 -4.29
CA ASP A 17 29.49 14.71 -3.76
C ASP A 17 29.11 13.55 -2.81
N THR A 18 29.84 13.40 -1.70
CA THR A 18 29.57 12.36 -0.72
C THR A 18 28.43 12.86 0.18
N PRO A 19 27.31 12.12 0.29
CA PRO A 19 26.20 12.55 1.11
C PRO A 19 26.60 12.52 2.58
N LEU A 20 26.57 13.68 3.23
CA LEU A 20 26.66 13.80 4.69
C LEU A 20 25.38 13.22 5.30
N ILE A 21 25.50 12.08 5.97
CA ILE A 21 24.40 11.45 6.69
C ILE A 21 24.25 12.16 8.06
N PRO A 22 23.06 12.67 8.42
CA PRO A 22 22.88 13.37 9.68
C PRO A 22 23.11 12.43 10.87
N GLY A 23 24.18 12.69 11.64
CA GLY A 23 24.55 11.92 12.84
C GLY A 23 25.88 11.17 12.74
N GLU A 24 26.47 11.03 11.55
CA GLU A 24 27.79 10.42 11.36
C GLU A 24 28.80 11.50 10.94
N THR A 25 29.88 11.64 11.70
CA THR A 25 30.96 12.61 11.45
C THR A 25 32.08 12.07 10.55
N GLU A 26 31.96 10.82 10.08
CA GLU A 26 32.95 10.17 9.23
C GLU A 26 32.47 10.06 7.78
N TRP A 27 33.40 10.19 6.84
CA TRP A 27 33.16 10.08 5.42
C TRP A 27 32.75 8.66 5.04
N VAL A 28 31.52 8.49 4.55
CA VAL A 28 31.01 7.18 4.13
C VAL A 28 31.53 6.86 2.73
N GLN A 29 32.26 5.74 2.58
CA GLN A 29 32.73 5.30 1.26
C GLN A 29 31.56 4.83 0.39
N GLU A 30 31.32 5.54 -0.72
CA GLU A 30 30.37 5.12 -1.73
C GLU A 30 30.84 3.85 -2.45
N THR A 31 29.99 2.82 -2.44
CA THR A 31 30.22 1.58 -3.17
C THR A 31 29.39 1.57 -4.45
N SER A 32 30.05 1.34 -5.59
CA SER A 32 29.36 1.14 -6.87
C SER A 32 28.46 -0.10 -6.83
N PHE A 33 27.31 -0.04 -7.48
CA PHE A 33 26.35 -1.16 -7.55
C PHE A 33 26.99 -2.51 -7.94
N LYS A 34 27.97 -2.50 -8.87
CA LYS A 34 28.70 -3.71 -9.30
C LYS A 34 29.55 -4.34 -8.20
N LYS A 35 30.01 -3.53 -7.25
CA LYS A 35 30.84 -3.92 -6.10
C LYS A 35 30.02 -4.27 -4.86
N LEU A 36 28.72 -3.94 -4.85
CA LEU A 36 27.84 -4.33 -3.74
C LEU A 36 27.78 -5.85 -3.62
N SER A 37 27.76 -6.34 -2.38
CA SER A 37 27.57 -7.77 -2.12
C SER A 37 26.20 -8.23 -2.61
N THR A 38 26.07 -9.53 -2.94
CA THR A 38 24.78 -10.10 -3.35
C THR A 38 23.70 -9.92 -2.29
N GLU A 39 24.07 -10.08 -1.01
CA GLU A 39 23.17 -9.88 0.13
C GLU A 39 22.73 -8.42 0.27
N THR A 40 23.64 -7.47 0.08
CA THR A 40 23.30 -6.03 0.09
C THR A 40 22.33 -5.68 -1.03
N ARG A 41 22.53 -6.21 -2.25
CA ARG A 41 21.60 -5.97 -3.36
C ARG A 41 20.22 -6.56 -3.10
N LYS A 42 20.15 -7.72 -2.45
CA LYS A 42 18.89 -8.36 -2.07
C LYS A 42 18.16 -7.54 -1.00
N THR A 43 18.90 -7.09 0.01
CA THR A 43 18.41 -6.22 1.09
C THR A 43 17.89 -4.89 0.53
N LEU A 44 18.63 -4.30 -0.40
CA LEU A 44 18.23 -3.06 -1.09
C LEU A 44 16.93 -3.19 -1.88
N ARG A 45 16.74 -4.32 -2.57
CA ARG A 45 15.47 -4.62 -3.24
C ARG A 45 14.33 -4.79 -2.25
N ALA A 46 14.56 -5.49 -1.13
CA ALA A 46 13.56 -5.69 -0.10
C ALA A 46 13.13 -4.36 0.52
N ALA A 47 14.10 -3.54 0.98
CA ALA A 47 13.86 -2.22 1.51
C ALA A 47 13.07 -1.34 0.52
N MET A 48 13.42 -1.36 -0.77
CA MET A 48 12.67 -0.63 -1.79
C MET A 48 11.23 -1.11 -1.92
N VAL A 49 11.00 -2.42 -1.96
CA VAL A 49 9.65 -3.00 -2.03
C VAL A 49 8.82 -2.60 -0.83
N ASP A 50 9.39 -2.68 0.38
CA ASP A 50 8.70 -2.34 1.62
C ASP A 50 8.27 -0.86 1.63
N ARG A 51 9.20 0.06 1.26
CA ARG A 51 8.88 1.49 1.14
C ARG A 51 7.81 1.79 0.10
N VAL A 52 7.82 1.08 -1.03
CA VAL A 52 6.79 1.24 -2.07
C VAL A 52 5.44 0.73 -1.59
N ILE A 53 5.40 -0.38 -0.85
CA ILE A 53 4.17 -0.92 -0.26
C ILE A 53 3.61 0.06 0.77
N GLU A 54 4.45 0.58 1.66
CA GLU A 54 4.06 1.59 2.67
C GLU A 54 3.43 2.81 1.99
N TYR A 55 4.11 3.38 1.00
CA TYR A 55 3.60 4.52 0.23
C TYR A 55 2.28 4.20 -0.51
N TRP A 56 2.19 3.03 -1.14
CA TRP A 56 0.96 2.59 -1.82
C TRP A 56 -0.21 2.36 -0.86
N GLN A 57 0.07 1.99 0.39
CA GLN A 57 -0.95 1.80 1.42
C GLN A 57 -1.44 3.13 1.99
N SER A 58 -0.54 4.10 2.22
CA SER A 58 -0.89 5.42 2.75
C SER A 58 -1.55 6.33 1.71
N GLU A 59 -0.88 6.56 0.57
CA GLU A 59 -1.31 7.55 -0.42
C GLU A 59 -2.24 6.96 -1.49
N ARG A 60 -2.18 5.64 -1.73
CA ARG A 60 -2.90 4.96 -2.83
C ARG A 60 -2.62 5.52 -4.23
N LEU A 61 -1.48 6.20 -4.38
CA LEU A 61 -1.02 6.79 -5.65
C LEU A 61 0.20 6.04 -6.20
N ILE A 62 0.42 6.14 -7.51
CA ILE A 62 1.65 5.67 -8.13
C ILE A 62 2.75 6.70 -7.82
N PRO A 63 3.87 6.32 -7.19
CA PRO A 63 4.96 7.23 -6.91
C PRO A 63 5.63 7.64 -8.23
N GLU A 64 5.76 8.95 -8.44
CA GLU A 64 6.36 9.54 -9.64
C GLU A 64 7.38 10.63 -9.28
N GLY A 65 8.32 10.88 -10.19
CA GLY A 65 9.27 12.00 -10.11
C GLY A 65 10.03 12.08 -8.78
N GLY A 66 9.77 13.15 -8.01
CA GLY A 66 10.45 13.44 -6.74
C GLY A 66 10.19 12.38 -5.66
N ILE A 67 9.01 11.76 -5.64
CA ILE A 67 8.67 10.73 -4.66
C ILE A 67 9.52 9.48 -4.88
N VAL A 68 9.71 9.10 -6.14
CA VAL A 68 10.60 7.99 -6.50
C VAL A 68 12.02 8.27 -6.02
N LYS A 69 12.50 9.51 -6.17
CA LYS A 69 13.84 9.91 -5.70
C LYS A 69 13.96 9.76 -4.17
N GLU A 70 12.95 10.19 -3.42
CA GLU A 70 12.96 10.06 -1.95
C GLU A 70 12.87 8.60 -1.50
N LEU A 71 12.03 7.78 -2.15
CA LEU A 71 11.97 6.33 -1.89
C LEU A 71 13.32 5.65 -2.13
N ARG A 72 14.02 6.00 -3.22
CA ARG A 72 15.36 5.46 -3.50
C ARG A 72 16.36 5.85 -2.43
N LYS A 73 16.40 7.12 -2.02
CA LYS A 73 17.29 7.59 -0.95
C LYS A 73 17.00 6.88 0.37
N ALA A 74 15.73 6.75 0.73
CA ALA A 74 15.31 6.05 1.94
C ALA A 74 15.74 4.58 1.93
N ALA A 75 15.52 3.88 0.80
CA ALA A 75 15.94 2.48 0.65
C ALA A 75 17.47 2.31 0.72
N ILE A 76 18.23 3.22 0.12
CA ILE A 76 19.71 3.22 0.18
C ILE A 76 20.18 3.44 1.62
N LEU A 77 19.59 4.40 2.32
CA LEU A 77 19.94 4.73 3.71
C LEU A 77 19.62 3.57 4.66
N GLU A 78 18.44 2.95 4.51
CA GLU A 78 18.05 1.80 5.31
C GLU A 78 18.96 0.59 5.08
N THR A 79 19.31 0.35 3.81
CA THR A 79 20.26 -0.72 3.47
C THR A 79 21.66 -0.44 4.04
N TYR A 80 22.08 0.82 4.06
CA TYR A 80 23.33 1.22 4.68
C TYR A 80 23.32 0.91 6.18
N HIS A 81 22.27 1.29 6.91
CA HIS A 81 22.16 0.96 8.34
C HIS A 81 22.17 -0.55 8.62
N GLN A 82 21.67 -1.38 7.69
CA GLN A 82 21.62 -2.83 7.86
C GLN A 82 22.92 -3.54 7.45
N THR A 83 23.64 -3.04 6.44
CA THR A 83 24.75 -3.77 5.80
C THR A 83 26.10 -3.06 5.92
N GLY A 84 26.11 -1.80 6.35
CA GLY A 84 27.28 -0.92 6.37
C GLY A 84 27.77 -0.49 4.98
N GLN A 85 27.10 -0.90 3.89
CA GLN A 85 27.49 -0.55 2.53
C GLN A 85 26.61 0.55 1.96
N TYR A 86 27.19 1.72 1.73
CA TYR A 86 26.48 2.82 1.09
C TYR A 86 26.51 2.67 -0.42
N ALA A 87 25.33 2.54 -1.03
CA ALA A 87 25.21 2.35 -2.48
C ALA A 87 25.22 3.70 -3.21
N LYS A 88 26.17 3.88 -4.13
CA LYS A 88 26.16 5.02 -5.05
C LYS A 88 24.91 4.98 -5.94
N GLU A 89 24.27 6.13 -6.15
CA GLU A 89 23.08 6.24 -7.02
C GLU A 89 23.46 6.19 -8.52
N SER A 90 23.97 5.04 -8.97
CA SER A 90 24.25 4.77 -10.39
C SER A 90 22.97 4.58 -11.20
N ASP A 91 23.05 4.77 -12.53
CA ASP A 91 21.89 4.55 -13.40
C ASP A 91 21.40 3.10 -13.36
N GLU A 92 22.31 2.13 -13.23
CA GLU A 92 21.97 0.72 -13.01
C GLU A 92 21.13 0.53 -11.74
N LEU A 93 21.49 1.20 -10.64
CA LEU A 93 20.74 1.12 -9.40
C LEU A 93 19.37 1.79 -9.54
N LYS A 94 19.29 2.95 -10.18
CA LYS A 94 18.01 3.62 -10.45
C LYS A 94 17.07 2.74 -11.27
N HIS A 95 17.58 2.13 -12.34
CA HIS A 95 16.79 1.20 -13.16
C HIS A 95 16.28 0.02 -12.34
N LEU A 96 17.14 -0.60 -11.53
CA LEU A 96 16.74 -1.70 -10.67
C LEU A 96 15.62 -1.31 -9.69
N LEU A 97 15.78 -0.18 -8.99
CA LEU A 97 14.81 0.27 -8.00
C LEU A 97 13.50 0.68 -8.66
N ASN A 98 13.55 1.33 -9.82
CA ASN A 98 12.36 1.68 -10.58
C ASN A 98 11.60 0.44 -11.08
N ASP A 99 12.31 -0.60 -11.53
CA ASP A 99 11.68 -1.88 -11.89
C ASP A 99 10.97 -2.52 -10.69
N CYS A 100 11.57 -2.44 -9.49
CA CYS A 100 10.92 -2.92 -8.26
C CYS A 100 9.60 -2.19 -7.96
N ILE A 101 9.53 -0.88 -8.22
CA ILE A 101 8.30 -0.09 -8.05
C ILE A 101 7.21 -0.63 -8.96
N VAL A 102 7.50 -0.74 -10.26
CA VAL A 102 6.54 -1.18 -11.28
C VAL A 102 6.01 -2.57 -10.97
N GLN A 103 6.90 -3.51 -10.63
CA GLN A 103 6.53 -4.88 -10.28
C GLN A 103 5.63 -4.93 -9.04
N THR A 104 5.98 -4.17 -7.99
CA THR A 104 5.24 -4.13 -6.73
C THR A 104 3.84 -3.58 -6.92
N ILE A 105 3.72 -2.43 -7.59
CA ILE A 105 2.43 -1.78 -7.84
C ILE A 105 1.55 -2.67 -8.72
N ASN A 106 2.10 -3.26 -9.78
CA ASN A 106 1.35 -4.18 -10.64
C ASN A 106 0.81 -5.40 -9.87
N LYS A 107 1.59 -5.93 -8.93
CA LYS A 107 1.15 -7.03 -8.05
C LYS A 107 0.00 -6.59 -7.15
N GLU A 108 0.09 -5.41 -6.55
CA GLU A 108 -0.97 -4.88 -5.68
C GLU A 108 -2.25 -4.53 -6.45
N LEU A 109 -2.13 -4.00 -7.66
CA LEU A 109 -3.27 -3.75 -8.55
C LEU A 109 -3.99 -5.06 -8.94
N ARG A 110 -3.23 -6.11 -9.28
CA ARG A 110 -3.80 -7.42 -9.61
C ARG A 110 -4.55 -8.04 -8.44
N LYS A 111 -4.02 -7.96 -7.22
CA LYS A 111 -4.70 -8.45 -6.01
C LYS A 111 -6.08 -7.80 -5.84
N LYS A 112 -6.15 -6.47 -5.97
CA LYS A 112 -7.42 -5.73 -5.87
C LYS A 112 -8.40 -6.14 -6.97
N SER A 113 -7.91 -6.25 -8.22
CA SER A 113 -8.75 -6.67 -9.35
C SER A 113 -9.34 -8.08 -9.15
N SER A 114 -8.53 -9.04 -8.69
CA SER A 114 -9.01 -10.40 -8.38
C SER A 114 -10.05 -10.41 -7.26
N ILE A 115 -9.84 -9.62 -6.20
CA ILE A 115 -10.82 -9.48 -5.10
C ILE A 115 -12.13 -8.89 -5.61
N LEU A 116 -12.07 -7.84 -6.43
CA LEU A 116 -13.26 -7.20 -6.98
C LEU A 116 -14.05 -8.15 -7.88
N MET A 117 -13.39 -8.96 -8.72
CA MET A 117 -14.06 -9.98 -9.52
C MET A 117 -14.78 -11.01 -8.66
N MET A 118 -14.13 -11.54 -7.61
CA MET A 118 -14.76 -12.51 -6.70
C MET A 118 -15.95 -11.92 -5.92
N VAL A 119 -15.84 -10.65 -5.49
CA VAL A 119 -16.95 -9.95 -4.81
C VAL A 119 -18.11 -9.74 -5.78
N GLN A 120 -17.83 -9.36 -7.02
CA GLN A 120 -18.86 -9.18 -8.04
C GLN A 120 -19.55 -10.50 -8.37
N GLU A 121 -18.82 -11.59 -8.56
CA GLU A 121 -19.36 -12.93 -8.77
C GLU A 121 -20.30 -13.35 -7.63
N LYS A 122 -19.88 -13.18 -6.37
CA LYS A 122 -20.74 -13.46 -5.21
C LYS A 122 -22.02 -12.61 -5.21
N ARG A 123 -21.94 -11.34 -5.60
CA ARG A 123 -23.12 -10.47 -5.69
C ARG A 123 -24.09 -10.93 -6.77
N GLU A 124 -23.59 -11.37 -7.94
CA GLU A 124 -24.44 -11.92 -8.99
C GLU A 124 -25.14 -13.21 -8.55
N LEU A 125 -24.41 -14.12 -7.89
CA LEU A 125 -25.01 -15.33 -7.32
C LEU A 125 -26.12 -15.01 -6.30
N ILE A 126 -25.91 -14.00 -5.45
CA ILE A 126 -26.94 -13.55 -4.49
C ILE A 126 -28.16 -12.99 -5.23
N LYS A 127 -27.97 -12.16 -6.26
CA LYS A 127 -29.08 -11.60 -7.06
C LYS A 127 -29.88 -12.68 -7.80
N GLU A 128 -29.23 -13.75 -8.23
CA GLU A 128 -29.90 -14.85 -8.90
C GLU A 128 -30.74 -15.72 -7.96
N SER A 129 -30.46 -15.68 -6.65
CA SER A 129 -31.19 -16.44 -5.65
C SER A 129 -32.69 -16.10 -5.60
N LEU A 130 -33.53 -17.12 -5.41
CA LEU A 130 -34.98 -16.94 -5.27
C LEU A 130 -35.34 -16.06 -4.07
N ALA A 131 -34.61 -16.21 -2.97
CA ALA A 131 -34.80 -15.38 -1.77
C ALA A 131 -34.61 -13.89 -2.09
N TYR A 132 -33.52 -13.52 -2.78
CA TYR A 132 -33.28 -12.13 -3.16
C TYR A 132 -34.36 -11.60 -4.11
N LYS A 133 -34.76 -12.38 -5.13
CA LYS A 133 -35.83 -11.99 -6.07
C LYS A 133 -37.17 -11.80 -5.37
N MET A 134 -37.54 -12.69 -4.44
CA MET A 134 -38.78 -12.57 -3.68
C MET A 134 -38.77 -11.35 -2.77
N VAL A 135 -37.70 -11.14 -2.00
CA VAL A 135 -37.54 -9.95 -1.14
C VAL A 135 -37.58 -8.67 -1.97
N HIS A 136 -36.88 -8.63 -3.10
CA HIS A 136 -36.89 -7.47 -4.00
C HIS A 136 -38.27 -7.21 -4.62
N THR A 137 -39.01 -8.26 -4.97
CA THR A 137 -40.39 -8.14 -5.48
C THR A 137 -41.33 -7.60 -4.42
N ILE A 138 -41.20 -8.06 -3.17
CA ILE A 138 -41.96 -7.55 -2.03
C ILE A 138 -41.64 -6.08 -1.79
N ALA A 139 -40.35 -5.69 -1.81
CA ALA A 139 -39.93 -4.29 -1.66
C ALA A 139 -40.50 -3.38 -2.77
N LEU A 140 -40.45 -3.82 -4.04
CA LEU A 140 -41.05 -3.07 -5.15
C LEU A 140 -42.57 -2.95 -5.03
N TRP A 141 -43.24 -4.00 -4.54
CA TRP A 141 -44.68 -3.97 -4.28
C TRP A 141 -45.03 -3.00 -3.14
N MET A 142 -44.21 -2.96 -2.09
CA MET A 142 -44.37 -2.02 -0.96
C MET A 142 -44.22 -0.56 -1.41
N ASP A 143 -43.21 -0.27 -2.25
CA ASP A 143 -42.93 1.05 -2.81
C ASP A 143 -44.05 1.54 -3.74
N GLN A 144 -44.51 0.68 -4.67
CA GLN A 144 -45.63 0.99 -5.57
C GLN A 144 -46.95 1.31 -4.85
N ARG A 145 -47.12 0.80 -3.62
CA ARG A 145 -48.33 0.98 -2.82
C ARG A 145 -48.18 2.08 -1.75
N LEU A 146 -47.04 2.80 -1.71
CA LEU A 146 -46.72 3.86 -0.74
C LEU A 146 -46.93 3.42 0.71
N LEU A 147 -46.62 2.15 1.03
CA LEU A 147 -46.84 1.56 2.37
C LEU A 147 -45.67 1.78 3.34
N ASP A 148 -44.54 2.31 2.86
CA ASP A 148 -43.34 2.60 3.67
C ASP A 148 -43.64 3.47 4.92
N PRO A 149 -44.49 4.53 4.85
CA PRO A 149 -44.89 5.29 6.04
C PRO A 149 -45.90 4.57 6.94
N PHE A 150 -46.64 3.60 6.41
CA PHE A 150 -47.75 2.94 7.10
C PHE A 150 -47.33 1.70 7.90
N ILE A 151 -46.25 1.01 7.51
CA ILE A 151 -45.76 -0.19 8.22
C ILE A 151 -45.29 0.14 9.65
N GLY A 152 -44.67 1.30 9.84
CA GLY A 152 -44.31 1.79 11.17
C GLY A 152 -45.52 2.19 12.04
N TRP A 153 -46.70 2.38 11.44
CA TRP A 153 -47.89 2.89 12.11
C TRP A 153 -48.97 1.82 12.36
N VAL A 154 -49.09 0.82 11.47
CA VAL A 154 -50.20 -0.13 11.49
C VAL A 154 -49.96 -1.33 12.42
N LEU A 155 -48.71 -1.76 12.67
CA LEU A 155 -48.43 -2.95 13.49
C LEU A 155 -47.13 -2.81 14.34
N PRO A 156 -47.23 -2.45 15.64
CA PRO A 156 -46.09 -2.55 16.56
C PRO A 156 -45.76 -4.04 16.77
N GLY A 157 -44.63 -4.51 16.24
CA GLY A 157 -44.13 -5.89 16.38
C GLY A 157 -43.98 -6.70 15.09
N LEU A 158 -44.43 -6.19 13.92
CA LEU A 158 -44.22 -6.90 12.65
C LEU A 158 -42.76 -6.77 12.13
N GLY A 159 -42.10 -5.67 12.46
CA GLY A 159 -40.67 -5.49 12.18
C GLY A 159 -39.81 -6.58 12.82
N ASP A 160 -40.04 -6.88 14.10
CA ASP A 160 -39.30 -7.91 14.84
C ASP A 160 -39.54 -9.32 14.27
N ALA A 161 -40.76 -9.61 13.80
CA ALA A 161 -41.10 -10.90 13.21
C ALA A 161 -40.44 -11.13 11.85
N LEU A 162 -40.31 -10.08 11.03
CA LEU A 162 -39.59 -10.14 9.74
C LEU A 162 -38.08 -10.21 9.94
N THR A 163 -37.54 -9.52 10.96
CA THR A 163 -36.13 -9.66 11.36
C THR A 163 -35.84 -11.09 11.82
N ALA A 164 -36.71 -11.71 12.63
CA ALA A 164 -36.55 -13.11 13.05
C ALA A 164 -36.63 -14.12 11.87
N PHE A 165 -37.48 -13.86 10.88
CA PHE A 165 -37.57 -14.69 9.67
C PHE A 165 -36.35 -14.53 8.75
N ALA A 166 -35.83 -13.31 8.63
CA ALA A 166 -34.60 -13.03 7.88
C ALA A 166 -33.37 -13.66 8.56
N ASP A 167 -33.30 -13.64 9.89
CA ASP A 167 -32.26 -14.30 10.69
C ASP A 167 -32.31 -15.83 10.56
N CYS A 168 -33.51 -16.43 10.44
CA CYS A 168 -33.64 -17.87 10.18
C CYS A 168 -33.22 -18.30 8.76
N SER A 169 -33.10 -17.37 7.81
CA SER A 169 -32.82 -17.67 6.40
C SER A 169 -31.32 -17.64 6.02
N LEU A 170 -30.45 -17.27 6.97
CA LEU A 170 -29.00 -17.26 6.81
C LEU A 170 -28.40 -18.41 7.63
N PRO A 171 -27.85 -19.48 7.01
CA PRO A 171 -26.99 -20.39 7.75
C PRO A 171 -25.63 -19.70 7.94
N LEU A 172 -25.54 -18.88 8.99
CA LEU A 172 -24.25 -18.50 9.56
C LEU A 172 -23.66 -19.72 10.25
N SER A 173 -22.72 -20.36 9.54
CA SER A 173 -21.49 -20.92 10.08
C SER A 173 -21.57 -21.51 11.50
N GLU A 174 -21.83 -22.81 11.60
CA GLU A 174 -21.14 -23.62 12.59
C GLU A 174 -19.64 -23.57 12.26
N TYR A 175 -18.83 -23.03 13.17
CA TYR A 175 -17.55 -23.56 13.63
C TYR A 175 -16.86 -22.50 14.52
N ARG A 176 -17.20 -22.55 15.81
CA ARG A 176 -16.30 -22.13 16.90
C ARG A 176 -16.60 -23.01 18.12
N GLN A 177 -15.86 -24.11 18.22
CA GLN A 177 -15.26 -24.57 19.48
C GLN A 177 -13.77 -24.70 19.23
#